data_AF-K1UAR7-F1
#
_entry.id   AF-K1UAR7-F1
#
_cell.length_a   1.000
_cell.length_b   1.000
_cell.length_c   1.000
_cell.angle_alpha   90.00
_cell.angle_beta   90.00
_cell.angle_gamma   90.00
#
_symmetry.space_group_name_H-M   'P 1'
#
loop_
_entity.id
_entity.type
_entity.pdbx_description
1 polymer ?
#
loop_
_entity_poly.entity_id
_entity_poly.type
_entity_poly.pdbx_seq_one_letter_code
_entity_poly.pdbx_strand_id
1 'polypeptide(L)'
;MKNITAETGERTLYIRITKPDNDVLTKSSSNTFPYENRELVYSIKKYIEYNGEEQAVTVYWDVEEYLYAGTYRVDIFADGTLIGSQSFSLN
;
A
#
# COMPACT_ATOMS: atom_id res chain seq x y z
N MET A 1 -14.11 -6.52 19.89
CA MET A 1 -12.72 -6.68 20.38
C MET A 1 -11.95 -5.44 19.96
N LYS A 2 -11.33 -4.73 20.91
CA LYS A 2 -10.61 -3.49 20.64
C LYS A 2 -9.20 -3.87 20.20
N ASN A 3 -8.84 -3.65 18.94
CA ASN A 3 -7.47 -3.86 18.48
C ASN A 3 -6.63 -2.67 18.99
N ILE A 4 -6.19 -2.74 20.24
CA ILE A 4 -5.43 -1.68 20.91
C ILE A 4 -3.95 -1.88 20.61
N THR A 5 -3.43 -1.25 19.54
CA THR A 5 -1.97 -1.13 19.35
C THR A 5 -1.53 0.07 18.52
N ALA A 6 -2.39 0.69 17.71
CA ALA A 6 -2.04 1.90 16.98
C ALA A 6 -2.40 3.15 17.80
N GLU A 7 -1.42 4.04 18.02
CA GLU A 7 -1.66 5.36 18.62
C GLU A 7 -2.53 6.22 17.69
N THR A 8 -3.34 7.09 18.26
CA THR A 8 -4.13 8.07 17.50
C THR A 8 -3.23 9.11 16.86
N GLY A 9 -3.58 9.60 15.67
CA GLY A 9 -2.89 10.68 14.99
C GLY A 9 -2.82 10.50 13.47
N GLU A 10 -2.07 11.38 12.83
CA GLU A 10 -1.81 11.29 11.39
C GLU A 10 -0.97 10.05 11.09
N ARG A 11 -1.44 9.25 10.13
CA ARG A 11 -0.73 8.07 9.62
C ARG A 11 -0.57 8.21 8.12
N THR A 12 0.60 7.77 7.65
CA THR A 12 0.85 7.61 6.22
C THR A 12 0.77 6.14 5.86
N LEU A 13 -0.19 5.80 5.00
CA LEU A 13 -0.28 4.49 4.37
C LEU A 13 0.51 4.51 3.06
N TYR A 14 1.37 3.51 2.88
CA TYR A 14 1.98 3.20 1.60
C TYR A 14 1.37 1.89 1.08
N ILE A 15 0.81 1.92 -0.12
CA ILE A 15 0.25 0.75 -0.78
C ILE A 15 1.15 0.41 -1.97
N ARG A 16 1.60 -0.84 -2.05
CA ARG A 16 2.46 -1.36 -3.11
C ARG A 16 1.72 -2.43 -3.89
N ILE A 17 1.42 -2.15 -5.15
CA ILE A 17 0.79 -3.10 -6.08
C ILE A 17 1.88 -3.74 -6.94
N THR A 18 2.13 -5.02 -6.71
CA THR A 18 3.11 -5.83 -7.44
C THR A 18 2.39 -6.54 -8.59
N LYS A 19 2.93 -6.36 -9.80
CA LYS A 19 2.50 -7.03 -11.04
C LYS A 19 2.86 -8.52 -11.04
N PRO A 20 2.27 -9.35 -11.91
CA PRO A 20 2.59 -10.78 -11.99
C PRO A 20 4.06 -11.09 -12.32
N ASP A 21 4.78 -10.17 -12.99
CA ASP A 21 6.23 -10.27 -13.27
C ASP A 21 7.13 -9.86 -12.09
N ASN A 22 6.56 -9.49 -10.94
CA ASN A 22 7.20 -8.94 -9.74
C ASN A 22 7.67 -7.49 -9.80
N ASP A 23 7.39 -6.76 -10.88
CA ASP A 23 7.59 -5.32 -10.94
C ASP A 23 6.45 -4.56 -10.21
N VAL A 24 6.66 -3.30 -9.85
CA VAL A 24 5.70 -2.49 -9.07
C VAL A 24 5.01 -1.48 -9.98
N LEU A 25 3.68 -1.38 -9.87
CA LEU A 25 2.96 -0.25 -10.46
C LEU A 25 3.40 1.03 -9.76
N THR A 26 4.10 1.92 -10.46
CA THR A 26 4.54 3.21 -9.93
C THR A 26 4.47 4.30 -10.99
N LYS A 27 4.12 5.53 -10.56
CA LYS A 27 4.17 6.72 -11.43
C LYS A 27 5.57 7.33 -11.50
N SER A 28 6.47 6.95 -10.59
CA SER A 28 7.86 7.41 -10.58
C SER A 28 8.75 6.44 -9.81
N SER A 29 9.96 6.19 -10.29
CA SER A 29 10.97 5.44 -9.53
C SER A 29 11.43 6.17 -8.26
N SER A 30 11.18 7.47 -8.14
CA SER A 30 11.46 8.26 -6.93
C SER A 30 10.36 8.14 -5.86
N ASN A 31 9.24 7.46 -6.16
CA ASN A 31 8.19 7.22 -5.18
C ASN A 31 8.60 6.08 -4.25
N THR A 32 9.49 6.40 -3.30
CA THR A 32 10.00 5.44 -2.32
C THR A 32 9.59 5.77 -0.89
N PHE A 33 9.67 4.76 -0.02
CA PHE A 33 9.56 4.90 1.42
C PHE A 33 10.53 3.93 2.13
N PRO A 34 11.00 4.28 3.34
CA PRO A 34 11.88 3.42 4.10
C PRO A 34 11.11 2.22 4.70
N TYR A 35 11.68 1.02 4.55
CA TYR A 35 11.19 -0.22 5.15
C TYR A 35 12.36 -1.18 5.36
N GLU A 36 12.56 -1.73 6.57
CA GLU A 36 13.64 -2.71 6.86
C GLU A 36 15.04 -2.30 6.32
N ASN A 37 15.48 -1.07 6.59
CA ASN A 37 16.78 -0.53 6.13
C ASN A 37 16.97 -0.45 4.61
N ARG A 38 15.88 -0.48 3.83
CA ARG A 38 15.89 -0.26 2.38
C ARG A 38 14.79 0.73 1.98
N GLU A 39 14.92 1.26 0.78
CA GLU A 39 13.86 2.04 0.12
C GLU A 39 13.01 1.10 -0.73
N LEU A 40 11.70 1.09 -0.49
CA LEU A 40 10.74 0.38 -1.32
C LEU A 40 9.94 1.36 -2.15
N VAL A 41 9.67 1.00 -3.41
CA VAL A 41 8.76 1.75 -4.27
C VAL A 41 7.30 1.51 -3.85
N TYR A 42 6.49 2.56 -3.82
CA TYR A 42 5.04 2.48 -3.57
C TYR A 42 4.22 2.86 -4.81
N SER A 43 2.99 2.36 -4.87
CA SER A 43 1.99 2.74 -5.87
C SER A 43 1.18 3.92 -5.35
N ILE A 44 0.57 3.79 -4.17
CA ILE A 44 -0.31 4.82 -3.61
C ILE A 44 0.26 5.26 -2.26
N LYS A 45 0.28 6.59 -2.02
CA LYS A 45 0.52 7.19 -0.72
C LYS A 45 -0.77 7.84 -0.25
N LYS A 46 -1.25 7.47 0.94
CA LYS A 46 -2.49 8.01 1.52
C LYS A 46 -2.23 8.50 2.94
N TYR A 47 -2.61 9.74 3.20
CA TYR A 47 -2.67 10.29 4.55
C TYR A 47 -4.04 10.01 5.15
N ILE A 48 -4.07 9.54 6.39
CA ILE A 48 -5.28 9.33 7.18
C ILE A 48 -5.08 9.93 8.57
N GLU A 49 -6.17 10.37 9.19
CA GLU A 49 -6.19 10.74 10.61
C GLU A 49 -6.85 9.59 11.37
N TYR A 50 -6.05 8.80 12.08
CA TYR A 50 -6.54 7.65 12.83
C TYR A 50 -6.95 8.08 14.24
N ASN A 51 -8.24 7.92 14.56
CA ASN A 51 -8.81 8.34 15.84
C ASN A 51 -8.88 7.23 16.90
N GLY A 52 -8.30 6.05 16.62
CA GLY A 52 -8.34 4.90 17.53
C GLY A 52 -9.50 3.93 17.27
N GLU A 53 -10.34 4.21 16.28
CA GLU A 53 -11.44 3.35 15.84
C GLU A 53 -11.18 2.79 14.43
N GLU A 54 -11.85 1.69 14.11
CA GLU A 54 -11.81 1.13 12.77
C GLU A 54 -12.39 2.12 11.76
N GLN A 55 -11.62 2.44 10.71
CA GLN A 55 -12.02 3.36 9.67
C GLN A 55 -11.90 2.69 8.30
N ALA A 56 -12.97 2.77 7.52
CA ALA A 56 -12.93 2.40 6.11
C ALA A 56 -12.10 3.41 5.32
N VAL A 57 -11.02 2.94 4.68
CA VAL A 57 -10.16 3.75 3.81
C VAL A 57 -10.24 3.19 2.41
N THR A 58 -10.70 4.00 1.46
CA THR A 58 -10.71 3.65 0.03
C THR A 58 -9.64 4.44 -0.70
N VAL A 59 -8.87 3.76 -1.54
CA VAL A 59 -7.86 4.35 -2.42
C VAL A 59 -8.07 3.86 -3.85
N TYR A 60 -7.59 4.63 -4.82
CA TYR A 60 -7.69 4.32 -6.23
C TYR A 60 -6.30 4.37 -6.87
N TRP A 61 -6.08 3.48 -7.83
CA TRP A 61 -4.93 3.53 -8.71
C TRP A 61 -5.42 3.89 -10.11
N ASP A 62 -5.02 5.07 -10.59
CA ASP A 62 -5.28 5.47 -11.97
C ASP A 62 -4.30 4.74 -12.89
N VAL A 63 -4.85 3.90 -13.76
CA VAL A 63 -4.06 3.09 -14.69
C VAL A 63 -3.57 3.94 -15.85
N GLU A 64 -2.26 4.13 -15.94
CA GLU A 64 -1.58 4.91 -16.99
C GLU A 64 -0.83 4.02 -17.99
N GLU A 65 -0.72 2.72 -17.71
CA GLU A 65 -0.06 1.71 -18.55
C GLU A 65 -0.97 0.50 -18.81
N TYR A 66 -0.62 -0.32 -19.81
CA TYR A 66 -1.36 -1.55 -20.07
C TYR A 66 -1.16 -2.55 -18.92
N LEU A 67 -2.26 -3.04 -18.36
CA LEU A 67 -2.25 -4.13 -17.39
C LEU A 67 -2.51 -5.45 -18.12
N TYR A 68 -1.72 -6.47 -17.80
CA TYR A 68 -1.84 -7.80 -18.39
C TYR A 68 -2.44 -8.78 -17.39
N ALA A 69 -3.08 -9.83 -17.92
CA ALA A 69 -3.72 -10.85 -17.09
C ALA A 69 -2.70 -11.54 -16.16
N GLY A 70 -3.13 -11.84 -14.94
CA GLY A 70 -2.32 -12.52 -13.94
C GLY A 70 -2.67 -12.13 -12.52
N THR A 71 -1.87 -12.64 -11.57
CA THR A 71 -2.06 -12.38 -10.14
C THR A 71 -1.25 -11.17 -9.71
N TYR A 72 -1.94 -10.16 -9.20
CA TYR A 72 -1.37 -8.98 -8.60
C TYR A 72 -1.37 -9.14 -7.07
N ARG A 73 -0.36 -8.59 -6.40
CA ARG A 73 -0.28 -8.54 -4.93
C ARG A 73 -0.32 -7.11 -4.44
N VAL A 74 -1.16 -6.84 -3.47
CA VAL A 74 -1.27 -5.56 -2.76
C VAL A 74 -0.69 -5.73 -1.38
N ASP A 75 0.36 -4.97 -1.07
CA ASP A 75 0.96 -4.89 0.26
C ASP A 75 0.68 -3.49 0.85
N ILE A 76 0.22 -3.43 2.11
CA ILE A 76 -0.13 -2.18 2.80
C ILE A 76 0.82 -1.99 3.97
N PHE A 77 1.49 -0.84 4.01
CA PHE A 77 2.46 -0.48 5.02
C PHE A 77 2.01 0.77 5.78
N ALA A 78 2.24 0.76 7.09
CA ALA A 78 2.11 1.92 7.96
C ALA A 78 3.20 1.86 9.02
N ASP A 79 3.75 3.02 9.41
CA ASP A 79 4.69 3.13 10.53
C ASP A 79 5.89 2.17 10.43
N GLY A 80 6.44 2.03 9.21
CA GLY A 80 7.59 1.16 8.93
C GLY A 80 7.29 -0.34 8.99
N THR A 81 6.02 -0.75 9.07
CA THR A 81 5.59 -2.15 9.24
C THR A 81 4.61 -2.55 8.14
N LEU A 82 4.64 -3.82 7.70
CA LEU A 82 3.59 -4.41 6.85
C LEU A 82 2.35 -4.68 7.72
N ILE A 83 1.23 -4.03 7.41
CA ILE A 83 -0.03 -4.16 8.19
C ILE A 83 -1.09 -5.01 7.49
N GLY A 84 -0.90 -5.33 6.20
CA GLY A 84 -1.81 -6.19 5.47
C GLY A 84 -1.28 -6.54 4.08
N SER A 85 -1.68 -7.70 3.56
CA SER A 85 -1.37 -8.12 2.20
C SER A 85 -2.52 -8.94 1.63
N GLN A 86 -2.83 -8.73 0.36
CA GLN A 86 -3.86 -9.47 -0.36
C GLN A 86 -3.51 -9.58 -1.84
N SER A 87 -3.86 -10.71 -2.47
CA SER A 87 -3.72 -10.88 -3.91
C SER A 87 -5.07 -10.86 -4.61
N PHE A 88 -5.09 -10.40 -5.86
CA PHE A 88 -6.24 -10.48 -6.75
C PHE A 88 -5.79 -10.90 -8.15
N SER A 89 -6.69 -11.54 -8.91
CA SER A 89 -6.43 -11.92 -10.30
C SER A 89 -7.11 -10.94 -11.25
N LEU A 90 -6.35 -10.47 -12.24
CA LEU A 90 -6.87 -9.76 -13.40
C LEU A 90 -6.95 -10.78 -14.55
N ASN A 91 -8.16 -10.97 -15.11
CA ASN A 91 -8.43 -11.96 -16.15
C ASN A 91 -8.87 -11.29 -17.45
#